data_AF-W2Y0L2-F1
#
_entry.id   AF-W2Y0L2-F1
#
_cell.length_a   1.000
_cell.length_b   1.000
_cell.length_c   1.000
_cell.angle_alpha   90.00
_cell.angle_beta   90.00
_cell.angle_gamma   90.00
#
_symmetry.space_group_name_H-M   'P 1'
#
loop_
_entity.id
_entity.type
_entity.pdbx_description
1 polymer ?
#
loop_
_entity_poly.entity_id
_entity_poly.type
_entity_poly.pdbx_seq_one_letter_code
_entity_poly.pdbx_strand_id
1 'polypeptide(L)'
;MSEHYLGVFACYEVGGKVKTPLICMAPLMNEADDDLSALAHREFLADMLPRDFGKQIDQCLFVVGDNCSVNQRLASLIGVPLIGSRANDQASDADAVG
;
A
#
# COMPACT_ATOMS: atom_id res chain seq x y z
N MET A 1 -20.39 8.44 -7.21
CA MET A 1 -18.96 8.80 -7.02
C MET A 1 -18.39 7.77 -6.07
N SER A 2 -17.35 7.04 -6.49
CA SER A 2 -16.67 6.04 -5.66
C SER A 2 -15.50 6.73 -4.96
N GLU A 3 -15.49 6.72 -3.64
CA GLU A 3 -14.33 7.16 -2.86
C GLU A 3 -13.40 5.96 -2.66
N HIS A 4 -12.21 6.03 -3.24
CA HIS A 4 -11.19 5.01 -3.10
C HIS A 4 -10.31 5.37 -1.91
N TYR A 5 -10.10 4.41 -1.01
CA TYR A 5 -9.24 4.58 0.17
C TYR A 5 -8.08 3.59 0.12
N LEU A 6 -6.88 4.06 0.44
CA LEU A 6 -5.70 3.23 0.63
C LEU A 6 -5.54 2.96 2.13
N GLY A 7 -5.62 1.68 2.52
CA GLY A 7 -5.29 1.23 3.87
C GLY A 7 -3.90 0.60 3.92
N VAL A 8 -3.02 1.12 4.77
CA VAL A 8 -1.68 0.56 5.04
C VAL A 8 -1.77 -0.31 6.29
N PHE A 9 -1.35 -1.57 6.19
CA PHE A 9 -1.24 -2.48 7.33
C PHE A 9 0.23 -2.84 7.54
N ALA A 10 0.69 -2.92 8.79
CA ALA A 10 1.93 -3.64 9.08
C ALA A 10 1.60 -5.11 9.34
N CYS A 11 2.49 -6.02 8.96
CA CYS A 11 2.43 -7.42 9.36
C CYS A 11 3.74 -7.77 10.07
N TYR A 12 3.69 -8.07 11.36
CA TYR A 12 4.88 -8.35 12.17
C TYR A 12 4.59 -9.35 13.27
N GLU A 13 5.60 -10.08 13.72
CA GLU A 13 5.47 -11.05 14.80
C GLU A 13 5.97 -10.49 16.14
N VAL A 14 5.21 -10.72 17.21
CA VAL A 14 5.63 -10.46 18.60
C VAL A 14 5.33 -11.69 19.45
N GLY A 15 6.39 -12.40 19.88
CA GLY A 15 6.28 -13.56 20.76
C GLY A 15 5.49 -14.72 20.14
N GLY A 16 5.78 -15.09 18.89
CA GLY A 16 5.08 -16.18 18.20
C GLY A 16 3.69 -15.84 17.69
N LYS A 17 3.22 -14.60 17.86
CA LYS A 17 1.91 -14.14 17.38
C LYS A 17 2.08 -13.07 16.30
N VAL A 18 1.53 -13.35 15.13
CA VAL A 18 1.42 -12.37 14.03
C VAL A 18 0.41 -11.30 14.40
N LYS A 19 0.82 -10.04 14.20
CA LYS A 19 0.01 -8.84 14.38
C LYS A 19 -0.12 -8.14 13.04
N THR A 20 -1.34 -7.73 12.72
CA THR A 20 -1.66 -6.99 11.49
C THR A 20 -2.47 -5.72 11.76
N PRO A 21 -1.94 -4.72 12.49
CA PRO A 21 -2.67 -3.48 12.73
C PRO A 21 -2.78 -2.65 11.44
N LEU A 22 -3.93 -2.00 11.27
CA LEU A 22 -4.10 -0.90 10.31
C LEU A 22 -3.28 0.29 10.82
N ILE A 23 -2.30 0.69 10.03
CA ILE A 23 -1.39 1.81 10.31
C ILE A 23 -2.02 3.13 9.89
N CYS A 24 -2.62 3.17 8.69
CA CYS A 24 -3.15 4.39 8.11
C CYS A 24 -4.25 4.07 7.10
N MET A 25 -5.22 4.97 6.95
CA MET A 25 -6.22 4.92 5.89
C MET A 25 -6.42 6.34 5.34
N ALA A 26 -6.16 6.56 4.06
CA ALA A 26 -6.27 7.87 3.41
C ALA A 26 -7.00 7.78 2.06
N PRO A 27 -7.74 8.83 1.66
CA PRO A 27 -8.38 8.88 0.34
C PRO A 27 -7.34 8.92 -0.79
N LEU A 28 -7.58 8.17 -1.85
CA LEU A 28 -6.71 8.06 -3.01
C LEU A 28 -6.87 9.31 -3.89
N MET A 29 -5.90 10.24 -3.86
CA MET A 29 -5.85 11.34 -4.83
C MET A 29 -5.19 10.83 -6.11
N ASN A 30 -5.95 10.85 -7.21
CA ASN A 30 -5.49 10.44 -8.52
C ASN A 30 -4.81 11.64 -9.21
N GLU A 31 -3.61 12.00 -8.76
CA GLU A 31 -2.80 13.03 -9.42
C GLU A 31 -1.86 12.36 -10.45
N ALA A 32 -1.75 13.01 -11.61
CA ALA A 32 -0.94 12.52 -12.71
C ALA A 32 0.55 12.82 -12.43
N ASP A 33 1.33 11.75 -12.33
CA ASP A 33 2.79 11.75 -12.16
C ASP A 33 3.30 12.38 -10.84
N ASP A 34 3.11 11.64 -9.75
CA ASP A 34 3.49 12.07 -8.41
C ASP A 34 4.76 11.39 -7.88
N ASP A 35 5.90 11.60 -8.55
CA ASP A 35 7.20 11.29 -7.94
C ASP A 35 7.33 11.95 -6.54
N LEU A 36 6.71 13.14 -6.39
CA LEU A 36 6.59 13.85 -5.13
C LEU A 36 5.72 13.13 -4.09
N SER A 37 4.59 12.52 -4.48
CA SER A 37 3.75 11.80 -3.51
C SER A 37 4.42 10.52 -3.07
N ALA A 38 5.07 9.76 -3.97
CA ALA A 38 5.80 8.56 -3.60
C ALA A 38 6.97 8.86 -2.64
N LEU A 39 7.68 9.98 -2.84
CA LEU A 39 8.70 10.46 -1.90
C LEU A 39 8.10 10.87 -0.55
N ALA A 40 7.00 11.63 -0.56
CA ALA A 40 6.31 12.03 0.67
C ALA A 40 5.79 10.82 1.46
N HIS A 41 5.28 9.79 0.79
CA HIS A 41 4.85 8.53 1.41
C HIS A 41 6.04 7.80 2.02
N ARG A 42 7.18 7.75 1.33
CA ARG A 42 8.41 7.16 1.87
C ARG A 42 8.90 7.91 3.11
N GLU A 43 8.97 9.23 3.08
CA GLU A 43 9.42 10.05 4.22
C GLU A 43 8.49 9.88 5.43
N PHE A 44 7.17 9.91 5.18
CA PHE A 44 6.19 9.62 6.22
C PHE A 44 6.42 8.24 6.86
N LEU A 45 6.59 7.19 6.05
CA LEU A 45 6.86 5.84 6.57
C LEU A 45 8.22 5.77 7.31
N ALA A 46 9.25 6.47 6.83
CA ALA A 46 10.56 6.52 7.46
C ALA A 46 10.53 7.22 8.82
N ASP A 47 9.60 8.15 9.05
CA ASP A 47 9.40 8.82 10.33
C ASP A 47 8.45 8.05 11.27
N MET A 48 7.42 7.41 10.70
CA MET A 48 6.35 6.74 11.43
C MET A 48 6.80 5.37 11.95
N LEU A 49 7.47 4.56 11.11
CA LEU A 49 7.91 3.21 11.49
C LEU A 49 8.84 3.18 12.71
N PRO A 50 9.84 4.06 12.85
CA PRO A 50 10.70 4.06 14.03
C PRO A 50 9.97 4.59 15.27
N ARG A 51 9.14 5.61 15.08
CA ARG A 51 8.38 6.27 16.15
C ARG A 51 7.34 5.35 16.79
N ASP A 52 6.57 4.65 15.96
CA ASP A 52 5.37 3.95 16.42
C ASP A 52 5.58 2.43 16.52
N PHE A 53 6.54 1.88 15.78
CA PHE A 53 6.78 0.43 15.71
C PHE A 53 8.22 0.00 16.04
N GLY A 54 9.15 0.95 16.21
CA GLY A 54 10.56 0.64 16.42
C GLY A 54 11.19 -0.12 15.24
N LYS A 55 10.69 0.12 14.02
CA LYS A 55 11.16 -0.50 12.78
C LYS A 55 11.69 0.56 11.83
N GLN A 56 12.73 0.20 11.09
CA GLN A 56 13.26 1.04 10.02
C GLN A 56 12.58 0.67 8.70
N ILE A 57 12.46 1.64 7.79
CA ILE A 57 11.83 1.42 6.47
C ILE A 57 12.58 0.40 5.60
N ASP A 58 13.89 0.24 5.82
CA ASP A 58 14.73 -0.79 5.18
C ASP A 58 14.44 -2.22 5.69
N GLN A 59 13.67 -2.36 6.78
CA GLN A 59 13.19 -3.64 7.29
C GLN A 59 11.85 -4.05 6.67
N CYS A 60 11.27 -3.23 5.80
CA CYS A 60 10.12 -3.62 5.00
C CYS A 60 10.51 -4.71 3.99
N LEU A 61 9.66 -5.73 3.83
CA LEU A 61 9.92 -6.85 2.91
C LEU A 61 9.16 -6.73 1.58
N PHE A 62 8.01 -6.06 1.60
CA PHE A 62 7.15 -5.84 0.45
C PHE A 62 6.18 -4.68 0.74
N VAL A 63 5.68 -4.03 -0.31
CA VAL A 63 4.55 -3.10 -0.25
C VAL A 63 3.31 -3.84 -0.75
N VAL A 64 2.17 -3.70 -0.08
CA VAL A 64 0.88 -4.18 -0.59
C VAL A 64 0.04 -2.97 -0.99
N GLY A 65 -0.45 -2.96 -2.22
CA GLY A 65 -1.23 -1.85 -2.75
C GLY A 65 -1.80 -2.20 -4.12
N ASP A 66 -2.63 -1.32 -4.67
CA ASP A 66 -3.00 -1.41 -6.07
C ASP A 66 -1.78 -1.15 -6.97
N ASN A 67 -1.87 -1.54 -8.24
CA ASN A 67 -0.77 -1.36 -9.19
C ASN A 67 -0.68 0.09 -9.73
N CYS A 68 -1.04 1.09 -8.92
CA CYS A 68 -0.94 2.50 -9.34
C CYS A 68 0.53 2.95 -9.40
N SER A 69 0.80 4.01 -10.17
CA SER A 69 2.16 4.55 -10.37
C SER A 69 2.83 4.94 -9.05
N VAL A 70 2.09 5.50 -8.10
CA VAL A 70 2.60 5.89 -6.77
C VAL A 70 3.07 4.68 -5.97
N ASN A 71 2.27 3.60 -5.92
CA ASN A 71 2.63 2.38 -5.19
C ASN A 71 3.80 1.63 -5.87
N GLN A 72 3.83 1.61 -7.20
CA GLN A 72 4.96 1.08 -7.96
C GLN A 72 6.25 1.86 -7.67
N ARG A 73 6.15 3.19 -7.64
CA ARG A 73 7.28 4.08 -7.36
C ARG A 73 7.74 3.98 -5.91
N LEU A 74 6.82 3.94 -4.95
CA LEU A 74 7.12 3.76 -3.53
C LEU A 74 7.87 2.44 -3.29
N ALA A 75 7.37 1.33 -3.85
CA ALA A 75 8.04 0.03 -3.77
C ALA A 75 9.45 0.08 -4.37
N SER A 76 9.61 0.77 -5.51
CA SER A 76 10.91 1.01 -6.13
C SER A 76 11.86 1.85 -5.28
N LEU A 77 11.35 2.89 -4.61
CA LEU A 77 12.12 3.76 -3.71
C LEU A 77 12.57 3.05 -2.42
N ILE A 78 11.76 2.12 -1.93
CA ILE A 78 12.10 1.28 -0.76
C ILE A 78 13.00 0.10 -1.18
N GLY A 79 12.93 -0.35 -2.44
CA GLY A 79 13.71 -1.46 -2.97
C GLY A 79 13.08 -2.83 -2.69
N VAL A 80 11.76 -2.90 -2.60
CA VAL A 80 11.00 -4.13 -2.26
C VAL A 80 9.93 -4.42 -3.31
N PRO A 81 9.47 -5.67 -3.45
CA PRO A 81 8.39 -5.99 -4.38
C PRO A 81 7.06 -5.32 -3.99
N LEU A 82 6.31 -4.87 -5.00
CA LEU A 82 4.89 -4.51 -4.86
C LEU A 82 4.03 -5.76 -5.05
N ILE A 83 3.27 -6.11 -4.02
CA ILE A 83 2.26 -7.16 -4.08
C ILE A 83 0.92 -6.50 -4.39
N GLY A 84 0.48 -6.67 -5.65
CA GLY A 84 -0.76 -6.11 -6.14
C GLY A 84 -1.98 -6.68 -5.41
N SER A 85 -2.79 -5.83 -4.78
CA SER A 85 -4.15 -6.19 -4.42
C SER A 85 -5.04 -6.01 -5.67
N ARG A 86 -5.63 -7.11 -6.15
CA ARG A 86 -6.68 -7.04 -7.17
C ARG A 86 -8.01 -6.89 -6.43
N ALA A 87 -8.62 -5.72 -6.44
CA ALA A 87 -10.05 -5.62 -6.18
C ALA A 87 -10.76 -6.35 -7.32
N ASN A 88 -11.49 -7.41 -7.01
CA ASN A 88 -12.15 -8.24 -7.99
C ASN A 88 -13.40 -7.52 -8.53
N ASP A 89 -13.30 -6.88 -9.69
CA ASP A 89 -14.46 -6.48 -10.53
C ASP A 89 -14.50 -7.31 -11.83
N GLN A 90 -14.30 -8.62 -11.70
CA GLN A 90 -14.73 -9.59 -12.71
C GLN A 90 -15.84 -10.44 -12.10
N ALA A 91 -17.05 -9.88 -12.10
CA ALA A 91 -18.31 -10.62 -11.97
C ALA A 91 -19.42 -9.88 -12.73
N SER A 92 -19.27 -9.78 -14.05
CA SER A 92 -20.39 -10.00 -14.96
C SER A 92 -19.83 -10.67 -16.21
N ASP A 93 -19.63 -11.98 -16.09
CA ASP A 93 -19.46 -12.85 -17.24
C ASP A 93 -20.86 -13.07 -17.85
N ALA A 94 -20.94 -12.92 -19.17
CA ALA A 94 -21.99 -13.44 -20.06
C ALA A 94 -23.47 -13.19 -19.74
N ASP A 95 -24.03 -12.10 -20.29
CA ASP A 95 -25.34 -12.17 -20.95
C ASP A 95 -25.12 -12.24 -22.47
N ALA A 96 -24.69 -13.42 -22.92
CA ALA A 96 -24.84 -13.85 -24.29
C ALA A 96 -26.08 -14.76 -24.37
N VAL A 97 -27.28 -14.18 -24.32
CA VAL A 97 -28.51 -14.85 -24.80
C VAL A 97 -29.45 -13.78 -25.37
N GLY A 98 -29.71 -13.85 -26.68
CA GLY A 98 -30.67 -13.01 -27.39
C GLY A 98 -30.31 -12.85 -28.86
#